data_AF-A0A392Q2B7-F1
#
_entry.id   AF-A0A392Q2B7-F1
#
_cell.length_a   1.000
_cell.length_b   1.000
_cell.length_c   1.000
_cell.angle_alpha   90.00
_cell.angle_beta   90.00
_cell.angle_gamma   90.00
#
_symmetry.space_group_name_H-M   'P 1'
#
loop_
_entity.id
_entity.type
_entity.pdbx_description
1 polymer ?
#
loop_
_entity_poly.entity_id
_entity_poly.type
_entity_poly.pdbx_seq_one_letter_code
_entity_poly.pdbx_strand_id
1 'polypeptide(L)'
;KVDESVSEIDRHVPTNVKKVSSQARSVVTEVRRTGVVESASGLAKTVYDKYEPKAEQCAVSAWKKLNQLPLFPQVANAVLPKAAYCSEKYNEAVALSAEKGYRVSAYLPLVPTEKIAKVFAA
;
A
#
# COMPACT_ATOMS: atom_id res chain seq x y z
N LYS A 1 -34.26 -9.42 11.20
CA LYS A 1 -34.23 -10.87 10.93
C LYS A 1 -32.89 -11.20 10.27
N VAL A 2 -31.82 -11.23 11.06
CA VAL A 2 -30.42 -11.46 10.60
C VAL A 2 -29.91 -12.83 11.08
N ASP A 3 -30.59 -13.41 12.07
CA ASP A 3 -30.27 -14.70 12.67
C ASP A 3 -30.61 -15.90 11.75
N GLU A 4 -31.70 -15.78 10.98
CA GLU A 4 -32.20 -16.85 10.10
C GLU A 4 -31.36 -16.99 8.81
N SER A 5 -30.64 -15.95 8.39
CA SER A 5 -29.75 -15.99 7.21
C SER A 5 -28.33 -16.46 7.54
N VAL A 6 -27.93 -16.43 8.82
CA VAL A 6 -26.62 -16.96 9.26
C VAL A 6 -26.64 -18.50 9.31
N SER A 7 -27.78 -19.11 9.62
CA SER A 7 -27.91 -20.57 9.69
C SER A 7 -27.95 -21.26 8.32
N GLU A 8 -28.37 -20.56 7.26
CA GLU A 8 -28.43 -21.11 5.89
C GLU A 8 -27.06 -21.13 5.19
N ILE A 9 -26.21 -20.13 5.48
CA ILE A 9 -24.80 -20.10 5.09
C ILE A 9 -23.99 -21.17 5.82
N ASP A 10 -24.31 -21.45 7.09
CA ASP A 10 -23.62 -22.47 7.88
C ASP A 10 -23.82 -23.89 7.36
N ARG A 11 -24.95 -24.12 6.66
CA ARG A 11 -25.34 -25.40 6.07
C ARG A 11 -24.67 -25.70 4.72
N HIS A 12 -24.15 -24.69 4.01
CA HIS A 12 -23.63 -24.80 2.64
C HIS A 12 -22.09 -24.71 2.52
N VAL A 13 -21.37 -24.54 3.63
CA VAL A 13 -19.91 -24.53 3.60
C VAL A 13 -19.39 -25.92 3.97
N PRO A 14 -18.80 -26.69 3.03
CA PRO A 14 -18.30 -28.03 3.33
C PRO A 14 -17.24 -27.94 4.44
N THR A 15 -17.30 -28.87 5.39
CA THR A 15 -16.56 -28.91 6.65
C THR A 15 -15.04 -28.73 6.49
N ASN A 16 -14.52 -29.13 5.34
CA ASN A 16 -13.14 -28.94 4.88
C ASN A 16 -12.74 -27.45 4.74
N VAL A 17 -13.64 -26.55 4.35
CA VAL A 17 -13.35 -25.09 4.23
C VAL A 17 -13.33 -24.42 5.61
N LYS A 18 -14.18 -24.87 6.56
CA LYS A 18 -14.10 -24.47 7.98
C LYS A 18 -12.79 -24.94 8.63
N LYS A 19 -12.35 -26.16 8.33
CA LYS A 19 -11.09 -26.71 8.84
C LYS A 19 -9.86 -25.99 8.27
N VAL A 20 -9.85 -25.70 6.97
CA VAL A 20 -8.76 -24.94 6.32
C VAL A 20 -8.73 -23.49 6.80
N SER A 21 -9.88 -22.84 6.99
CA SER A 21 -9.90 -21.45 7.50
C SER A 21 -9.48 -21.34 8.97
N SER A 22 -9.83 -22.33 9.81
CA SER A 22 -9.36 -22.40 11.20
C SER A 22 -7.86 -22.71 11.30
N GLN A 23 -7.34 -23.61 10.46
CA GLN A 23 -5.90 -23.86 10.35
C GLN A 23 -5.14 -22.62 9.87
N ALA A 24 -5.62 -21.94 8.83
CA ALA A 24 -5.01 -20.71 8.34
C ALA A 24 -5.04 -19.59 9.39
N ARG A 25 -6.14 -19.45 10.14
CA ARG A 25 -6.22 -18.52 11.27
C ARG A 25 -5.22 -18.88 12.38
N SER A 26 -5.07 -20.15 12.72
CA SER A 26 -4.12 -20.62 13.74
C SER A 26 -2.68 -20.29 13.35
N VAL A 27 -2.29 -20.58 12.10
CA VAL A 27 -0.96 -20.26 11.57
C VAL A 27 -0.71 -18.74 11.56
N VAL A 28 -1.71 -17.93 11.17
CA VAL A 28 -1.62 -16.46 11.24
C VAL A 28 -1.47 -15.96 12.67
N THR A 29 -2.19 -16.55 13.64
CA THR A 29 -2.05 -16.18 15.05
C THR A 29 -0.72 -16.58 15.63
N GLU A 30 -0.17 -17.73 15.21
CA GLU A 30 1.14 -18.22 15.66
C GLU A 30 2.27 -17.35 15.12
N VAL A 31 2.22 -17.01 13.83
CA VAL A 31 3.13 -16.04 13.18
C VAL A 31 3.11 -14.68 13.88
N ARG A 32 1.92 -14.21 14.29
CA ARG A 32 1.79 -12.98 15.10
C ARG A 32 2.38 -13.14 16.50
N ARG A 33 2.19 -14.29 17.16
CA ARG A 33 2.65 -14.56 18.53
C ARG A 33 4.16 -14.72 18.62
N THR A 34 4.82 -15.17 17.56
CA THR A 34 6.29 -15.33 17.49
C THR A 34 7.07 -14.02 17.29
N GLY A 35 6.42 -12.85 17.16
CA GLY A 35 7.12 -11.56 17.01
C GLY A 35 7.92 -11.38 15.70
N VAL A 36 7.94 -12.40 14.84
CA VAL A 36 8.70 -12.43 13.58
C VAL A 36 8.18 -11.37 12.60
N VAL A 37 6.87 -11.09 12.57
CA VAL A 37 6.30 -10.06 11.69
C VAL A 37 6.76 -8.65 12.06
N GLU A 38 6.80 -8.31 13.34
CA GLU A 38 7.28 -6.99 13.78
C GLU A 38 8.79 -6.86 13.56
N SER A 39 9.55 -7.92 13.82
CA SER A 39 10.99 -7.95 13.54
C SER A 39 11.30 -7.83 12.05
N ALA A 40 10.58 -8.57 11.20
CA ALA A 40 10.72 -8.51 9.75
C ALA A 40 10.26 -7.15 9.17
N SER A 41 9.20 -6.55 9.72
CA SER A 41 8.76 -5.19 9.35
C SER A 41 9.79 -4.13 9.74
N GLY A 42 10.42 -4.25 10.91
CA GLY A 42 11.50 -3.37 11.36
C GLY A 42 12.76 -3.48 10.49
N LEU A 43 13.16 -4.70 10.13
CA LEU A 43 14.25 -4.96 9.19
C LEU A 43 13.95 -4.41 7.78
N ALA A 44 12.72 -4.60 7.28
CA ALA A 44 12.33 -4.03 6.00
C ALA A 44 12.42 -2.51 6.02
N LYS A 45 11.85 -1.84 7.05
CA LYS A 45 11.91 -0.38 7.21
C LYS A 45 13.35 0.15 7.21
N THR A 46 14.24 -0.43 8.02
CA THR A 46 15.64 0.02 8.08
C THR A 46 16.40 -0.14 6.77
N VAL A 47 16.12 -1.20 6.00
CA VAL A 47 16.69 -1.38 4.65
C VAL A 47 16.12 -0.35 3.66
N TYR A 48 14.81 -0.10 3.72
CA TYR A 48 14.15 0.94 2.92
C TYR A 48 14.72 2.33 3.23
N ASP A 49 14.83 2.72 4.49
CA ASP A 49 15.33 4.03 4.93
C ASP A 49 16.77 4.28 4.42
N LYS A 50 17.60 3.24 4.37
CA LYS A 50 18.98 3.34 3.87
C LYS A 50 19.03 3.55 2.35
N TYR A 51 18.05 3.02 1.61
CA TYR A 51 18.04 3.05 0.15
C TYR A 51 17.23 4.22 -0.42
N GLU A 52 16.21 4.67 0.31
CA GLU A 52 15.33 5.78 -0.04
C GLU A 52 16.09 7.03 -0.54
N PRO A 53 17.09 7.59 0.17
CA PRO A 53 17.78 8.79 -0.31
C PRO A 53 18.54 8.58 -1.62
N LYS A 54 19.06 7.37 -1.88
CA LYS A 54 19.72 7.03 -3.15
C LYS A 54 18.70 6.92 -4.28
N ALA A 55 17.55 6.31 -4.01
CA ALA A 55 16.46 6.20 -4.98
C ALA A 55 15.92 7.59 -5.36
N GLU A 56 15.74 8.48 -4.38
CA GLU A 56 15.32 9.87 -4.61
C GLU A 56 16.30 10.64 -5.49
N GLN A 57 17.60 10.60 -5.15
CA GLN A 57 18.64 11.25 -5.96
C GLN A 57 18.67 10.73 -7.40
N CYS A 58 18.51 9.43 -7.58
CA CYS A 58 18.43 8.81 -8.90
C CYS A 58 17.19 9.30 -9.67
N ALA A 59 16.03 9.34 -9.02
CA ALA A 59 14.79 9.81 -9.62
C ALA A 59 14.87 11.29 -10.04
N VAL A 60 15.38 12.16 -9.17
CA VAL A 60 15.60 13.59 -9.48
C VAL A 60 16.57 13.78 -10.63
N SER A 61 17.70 13.06 -10.61
CA SER A 61 18.70 13.13 -11.68
C SER A 61 18.13 12.66 -13.02
N ALA A 62 17.37 11.57 -13.02
CA ALA A 62 16.70 11.07 -14.21
C ALA A 62 15.66 12.06 -14.73
N TRP A 63 14.82 12.61 -13.85
CA TRP A 63 13.83 13.63 -14.19
C TRP A 63 14.47 14.89 -14.78
N LYS A 64 15.58 15.36 -14.20
CA LYS A 64 16.33 16.51 -14.71
C LYS A 64 16.86 16.25 -16.12
N LYS A 65 17.43 15.07 -16.37
CA LYS A 65 17.88 14.67 -17.72
C LYS A 65 16.72 14.57 -18.71
N LEU A 66 15.58 14.02 -18.29
CA LEU A 66 14.39 13.94 -19.15
C LEU A 66 13.87 15.33 -19.52
N ASN A 67 13.86 16.30 -18.59
CA ASN A 67 13.47 17.68 -18.89
C ASN A 67 14.41 18.41 -19.86
N GLN A 68 15.60 17.89 -20.15
CA GLN A 68 16.46 18.43 -21.22
C GLN A 68 16.01 18.00 -22.62
N LEU A 69 15.12 17.01 -22.73
CA LEU A 69 14.56 16.57 -24.01
C LEU A 69 13.47 17.56 -24.47
N PRO A 70 13.44 17.95 -25.75
CA PRO A 70 12.63 19.06 -26.24
C PRO A 70 11.11 18.87 -26.09
N LEU A 71 10.62 17.62 -26.04
CA LEU A 71 9.20 17.32 -25.91
C LEU A 71 8.78 16.87 -24.50
N PHE A 72 9.74 16.48 -23.67
CA PHE A 72 9.42 15.89 -22.37
C PHE A 72 8.70 16.87 -21.43
N PRO A 73 9.08 18.16 -21.31
CA PRO A 73 8.34 19.09 -20.47
C PRO A 73 6.86 19.25 -20.86
N GLN A 74 6.55 19.19 -22.15
CA GLN A 74 5.16 19.28 -22.63
C GLN A 74 4.37 18.04 -22.25
N VAL A 75 4.95 16.86 -22.44
CA VAL A 75 4.35 15.58 -22.04
C VAL A 75 4.17 15.52 -20.53
N ALA A 76 5.19 15.93 -19.76
CA ALA A 76 5.13 15.99 -18.31
C ALA A 76 3.99 16.90 -17.85
N ASN A 77 3.87 18.12 -18.38
CA ASN A 77 2.79 19.05 -18.02
C ASN A 77 1.39 18.54 -18.37
N ALA A 78 1.24 17.74 -19.43
CA ALA A 78 -0.05 17.14 -19.78
C ALA A 78 -0.44 15.99 -18.84
N VAL A 79 0.54 15.27 -18.30
CA VAL A 79 0.33 14.07 -17.47
C VAL A 79 0.32 14.40 -15.97
N LEU A 80 1.12 15.37 -15.53
CA LEU A 80 1.30 15.76 -14.13
C LEU A 80 -0.03 16.01 -13.40
N PRO A 81 -1.00 16.78 -13.94
CA PRO A 81 -2.27 17.01 -13.25
C PRO A 81 -3.07 15.71 -13.02
N LYS A 82 -3.07 14.80 -14.00
CA LYS A 82 -3.76 13.51 -13.87
C LYS A 82 -3.04 12.62 -12.86
N ALA A 83 -1.71 12.60 -12.86
CA ALA A 83 -0.92 11.86 -11.88
C ALA A 83 -1.19 12.36 -10.46
N ALA A 84 -1.20 13.69 -10.25
CA ALA A 84 -1.51 14.32 -8.97
C ALA A 84 -2.92 13.93 -8.48
N TYR A 85 -3.95 14.12 -9.32
CA TYR A 85 -5.33 13.77 -9.00
C TYR A 85 -5.49 12.27 -8.66
N CYS A 86 -4.91 11.38 -9.46
CA CYS A 86 -4.97 9.94 -9.21
C CYS A 86 -4.29 9.56 -7.89
N SER A 87 -3.13 10.17 -7.59
CA SER A 87 -2.42 9.91 -6.34
C SER A 87 -3.19 10.40 -5.11
N GLU A 88 -3.84 11.56 -5.20
CA GLU A 88 -4.71 12.09 -4.16
C GLU A 88 -5.91 11.17 -3.91
N LYS A 89 -6.63 10.78 -4.97
CA LYS A 89 -7.79 9.89 -4.87
C LYS A 89 -7.43 8.51 -4.32
N TYR A 90 -6.28 7.98 -4.71
CA TYR A 90 -5.75 6.74 -4.14
C TYR A 90 -5.50 6.88 -2.64
N ASN A 91 -4.79 7.94 -2.23
CA ASN A 91 -4.47 8.17 -0.82
C ASN A 91 -5.74 8.34 0.03
N GLU A 92 -6.74 9.09 -0.46
CA GLU A 92 -8.04 9.26 0.17
C GLU A 92 -8.75 7.91 0.36
N ALA A 93 -8.77 7.06 -0.67
CA ALA A 93 -9.38 5.74 -0.60
C ALA A 93 -8.67 4.83 0.41
N VAL A 94 -7.33 4.85 0.45
CA VAL A 94 -6.54 4.10 1.43
C VAL A 94 -6.82 4.59 2.85
N ALA A 95 -6.81 5.90 3.08
CA ALA A 95 -7.11 6.50 4.38
C ALA A 95 -8.52 6.13 4.87
N LEU A 96 -9.54 6.29 4.01
CA LEU A 96 -10.92 5.91 4.32
C LEU A 96 -11.05 4.41 4.64
N SER A 97 -10.31 3.55 3.93
CA SER A 97 -10.31 2.11 4.19
C SER A 97 -9.67 1.75 5.53
N ALA A 98 -8.64 2.51 5.94
CA ALA A 98 -8.00 2.37 7.24
C ALA A 98 -8.92 2.83 8.37
N GLU A 99 -9.59 3.98 8.21
CA GLU A 99 -10.59 4.50 9.14
C GLU A 99 -11.75 3.51 9.36
N LYS A 100 -12.17 2.82 8.31
CA LYS A 100 -13.20 1.77 8.37
C LYS A 100 -12.70 0.44 8.96
N GLY A 101 -11.41 0.33 9.28
CA GLY A 101 -10.82 -0.87 9.88
C GLY A 101 -10.64 -2.05 8.91
N TYR A 102 -10.65 -1.80 7.59
CA TYR A 102 -10.43 -2.87 6.62
C TYR A 102 -8.97 -3.35 6.66
N ARG A 103 -8.76 -4.66 6.85
CA ARG A 103 -7.40 -5.24 6.97
C ARG A 103 -6.53 -5.03 5.74
N VAL A 104 -7.13 -4.82 4.57
CA VAL A 104 -6.39 -4.52 3.32
C VAL A 104 -5.63 -3.20 3.39
N SER A 105 -6.11 -2.22 4.16
CA SER A 105 -5.47 -0.91 4.33
C SER A 105 -4.05 -1.02 4.91
N ALA A 106 -3.82 -2.00 5.79
CA ALA A 106 -2.51 -2.25 6.39
C ALA A 106 -1.43 -2.67 5.38
N TYR A 107 -1.83 -3.03 4.16
CA TYR A 107 -0.94 -3.45 3.08
C TYR A 107 -0.89 -2.44 1.93
N LEU A 108 -1.72 -1.39 1.96
CA LEU A 108 -1.78 -0.36 0.92
C LEU A 108 -0.97 0.86 1.38
N PRO A 109 0.20 1.13 0.79
CA PRO A 109 1.02 2.26 1.19
C PRO A 109 0.46 3.57 0.66
N LEU A 110 0.52 4.65 1.43
CA LEU A 110 0.19 5.98 0.92
C LEU A 110 1.31 6.49 -0.01
N VAL A 111 0.92 7.18 -1.07
CA VAL A 111 1.84 7.90 -1.96
C VAL A 111 2.31 9.18 -1.26
N PRO A 112 3.61 9.38 -1.01
CA PRO A 112 4.11 10.54 -0.26
C PRO A 112 4.19 11.79 -1.14
N THR A 113 3.05 12.34 -1.54
CA THR A 113 2.93 13.46 -2.49
C THR A 113 3.66 14.72 -2.01
N GLU A 114 3.60 15.03 -0.71
CA GLU A 114 4.29 16.18 -0.10
C GLU A 114 5.82 16.06 -0.19
N LYS A 115 6.34 14.86 0.10
CA LYS A 115 7.78 14.58 0.02
C LYS A 115 8.27 14.72 -1.41
N ILE A 116 7.53 14.14 -2.36
CA ILE A 116 7.80 14.23 -3.79
C ILE A 116 7.82 15.70 -4.22
N ALA A 117 6.76 16.46 -3.93
CA ALA A 117 6.68 17.88 -4.29
C ALA A 117 7.88 18.68 -3.76
N LYS A 118 8.29 18.44 -2.51
CA LYS A 118 9.46 19.09 -1.89
C LYS A 118 10.77 18.77 -2.60
N VAL A 119 10.97 17.50 -2.98
CA VAL A 119 12.19 17.03 -3.66
C VAL A 119 12.32 17.62 -5.08
N PHE A 120 11.19 17.84 -5.76
CA PHE A 120 11.18 18.37 -7.13
C PHE A 120 11.02 19.89 -7.23
N ALA A 121 10.74 20.59 -6.12
CA ALA A 121 10.69 22.04 -6.06
C ALA A 121 12.06 22.71 -5.79
N ALA A 122 13.08 21.93 -5.40
CA ALA A 122 14.44 22.37 -5.11
C ALA A 122 15.33 22.37 -6.37
#